data_AF-A0A2D6AJL6-F1
#
_entry.id   AF-A0A2D6AJL6-F1
#
_cell.length_a   1.000
_cell.length_b   1.000
_cell.length_c   1.000
_cell.angle_alpha   90.00
_cell.angle_beta   90.00
_cell.angle_gamma   90.00
#
_symmetry.space_group_name_H-M   'P 1'
#
loop_
_entity.id
_entity.type
_entity.pdbx_description
1 polymer ?
#
loop_
_entity_poly.entity_id
_entity_poly.type
_entity_poly.pdbx_seq_one_letter_code
_entity_poly.pdbx_strand_id
1 'polypeptide(L)'
;MAYLDVYIRRTKKIELGGKEFTFSELSLADFGKFRTRILEQQAKARKTRRDRLLEDAKAIGNVDPLQLLEQLDKPPSEEEIEAQMETTEGIGFLAYLSLKYHYPEINLEEVMQMLTVENITSVGEILSGTFNGEVKKKRTRQPIKKNQ
;
A
#
# COMPACT_ATOMS: atom_id res chain seq x y z
N MET A 1 -24.81 -5.78 33.75
CA MET A 1 -24.29 -6.50 32.58
C MET A 1 -23.63 -5.48 31.67
N ALA A 2 -22.30 -5.49 31.59
CA ALA A 2 -21.57 -4.62 30.68
C ALA A 2 -21.69 -5.21 29.27
N TYR A 3 -22.23 -4.43 28.33
CA TYR A 3 -22.15 -4.77 26.92
C TYR A 3 -20.67 -4.76 26.53
N LEU A 4 -20.12 -5.92 26.20
CA LEU A 4 -18.89 -5.97 25.43
C LEU A 4 -19.22 -5.31 24.10
N ASP A 5 -18.77 -4.07 23.92
CA ASP A 5 -18.75 -3.40 22.61
C ASP A 5 -17.92 -4.30 21.69
N VAL A 6 -18.60 -5.13 20.90
CA VAL A 6 -17.98 -5.91 19.85
C VAL A 6 -17.52 -4.89 18.82
N TYR A 7 -16.21 -4.63 18.77
CA TYR A 7 -15.63 -3.76 17.76
C TYR A 7 -15.87 -4.35 16.37
N ILE A 8 -16.82 -3.79 15.64
CA ILE A 8 -17.09 -4.14 14.25
C ILE A 8 -16.20 -3.24 13.37
N ARG A 9 -15.25 -3.84 12.66
CA ARG A 9 -14.45 -3.13 11.65
C ARG A 9 -15.36 -2.54 10.59
N ARG A 10 -15.11 -1.28 10.22
CA ARG A 10 -15.81 -0.65 9.10
C ARG A 10 -15.42 -1.35 7.80
N THR A 11 -16.38 -1.52 6.90
CA THR A 11 -16.15 -2.15 5.60
C THR A 11 -16.68 -1.28 4.47
N LYS A 12 -16.03 -1.34 3.29
CA LYS A 12 -16.48 -0.67 2.07
C LYS A 12 -16.38 -1.61 0.88
N LYS A 13 -17.37 -1.57 0.00
CA LYS A 13 -17.40 -2.39 -1.23
C LYS A 13 -16.86 -1.61 -2.42
N ILE A 14 -16.05 -2.25 -3.25
CA ILE A 14 -15.47 -1.69 -4.47
C ILE A 14 -15.56 -2.72 -5.58
N GLU A 15 -15.90 -2.29 -6.79
CA GLU A 15 -15.79 -3.11 -7.98
C GLU A 15 -14.38 -3.01 -8.57
N LEU A 16 -13.68 -4.15 -8.67
CA LEU A 16 -12.35 -4.27 -9.27
C LEU A 16 -12.40 -5.39 -10.33
N GLY A 17 -12.06 -5.08 -11.58
CA GLY A 17 -12.03 -6.07 -12.66
C GLY A 17 -13.36 -6.80 -12.87
N GLY A 18 -14.49 -6.12 -12.65
CA GLY A 18 -15.84 -6.70 -12.77
C GLY A 18 -16.29 -7.59 -11.61
N LYS A 19 -15.54 -7.61 -10.49
CA LYS A 19 -15.92 -8.30 -9.26
C LYS A 19 -16.04 -7.31 -8.09
N GLU A 20 -17.05 -7.48 -7.25
CA GLU A 20 -17.21 -6.69 -6.04
C GLU A 20 -16.39 -7.27 -4.89
N PHE A 21 -15.49 -6.48 -4.32
CA PHE A 21 -14.67 -6.82 -3.17
C PHE A 21 -15.05 -5.99 -1.95
N THR A 22 -14.93 -6.60 -0.78
CA THR A 22 -15.19 -5.95 0.51
C THR A 22 -13.87 -5.65 1.21
N PHE A 23 -13.56 -4.37 1.35
CA PHE A 23 -12.38 -3.85 2.05
C PHE A 23 -12.73 -3.58 3.50
N SER A 24 -11.92 -4.10 4.42
CA SER A 24 -11.98 -3.75 5.85
C SER A 24 -11.07 -2.58 6.19
N GLU A 25 -11.46 -1.79 7.17
CA GLU A 25 -10.61 -0.79 7.79
C GLU A 25 -9.30 -1.43 8.32
N LEU A 26 -8.19 -0.74 8.03
CA LEU A 26 -6.86 -1.14 8.46
C LEU A 26 -6.67 -0.81 9.94
N SER A 27 -6.14 -1.78 10.68
CA SER A 27 -5.78 -1.60 12.08
C SER A 27 -4.33 -1.12 12.22
N LEU A 28 -3.96 -0.62 13.41
CA LEU A 28 -2.57 -0.32 13.75
C LEU A 28 -1.63 -1.51 13.52
N ALA A 29 -2.11 -2.74 13.73
CA ALA A 29 -1.32 -3.94 13.45
C ALA A 29 -1.06 -4.13 11.95
N ASP A 30 -1.98 -3.72 11.09
CA ASP A 30 -1.81 -3.77 9.63
C ASP A 30 -0.75 -2.74 9.18
N PHE A 31 -0.77 -1.54 9.74
CA PHE A 31 0.31 -0.55 9.52
C PHE A 31 1.67 -1.02 10.06
N GLY A 32 1.70 -1.74 11.19
CA GLY A 32 2.91 -2.38 11.69
C GLY A 32 3.49 -3.41 10.71
N LYS A 33 2.63 -4.22 10.08
CA LYS A 33 3.03 -5.17 9.03
C LYS A 33 3.55 -4.44 7.78
N PHE A 34 2.90 -3.35 7.38
CA PHE A 34 3.35 -2.50 6.28
C PHE A 34 4.76 -1.96 6.54
N ARG A 35 4.97 -1.33 7.70
CA ARG A 35 6.29 -0.80 8.11
C ARG A 35 7.37 -1.87 8.08
N THR A 36 7.06 -3.04 8.63
CA THR A 36 7.99 -4.19 8.65
C THR A 36 8.39 -4.60 7.22
N ARG A 37 7.41 -4.68 6.31
CA ARG A 37 7.68 -5.01 4.90
C ARG A 37 8.62 -4.00 4.24
N ILE A 38 8.39 -2.71 4.44
CA ILE A 38 9.25 -1.66 3.86
C ILE A 38 10.67 -1.79 4.40
N LEU A 39 10.83 -1.98 5.71
CA LEU A 39 12.14 -2.17 6.34
C LEU A 39 12.86 -3.40 5.77
N GLU A 40 12.15 -4.53 5.58
CA GLU A 40 12.71 -5.75 4.99
C GLU A 40 13.11 -5.57 3.53
N GLN A 41 12.28 -4.93 2.71
CA GLN A 41 12.58 -4.63 1.30
C GLN A 41 13.84 -3.76 1.20
N GLN A 42 13.93 -2.73 2.03
CA GLN A 42 15.11 -1.87 2.05
C GLN A 42 16.34 -2.57 2.61
N ALA A 43 16.21 -3.43 3.62
CA ALA A 43 17.34 -4.22 4.12
C ALA A 43 17.90 -5.13 3.03
N LYS A 44 17.02 -5.78 2.23
CA LYS A 44 17.43 -6.57 1.06
C LYS A 44 18.12 -5.71 0.00
N ALA A 45 17.53 -4.56 -0.34
CA ALA A 45 18.12 -3.64 -1.32
C ALA A 45 19.49 -3.11 -0.86
N ARG A 46 19.63 -2.76 0.43
CA ARG A 46 20.88 -2.29 1.03
C ARG A 46 21.96 -3.36 1.00
N LYS A 47 21.63 -4.62 1.31
CA LYS A 47 22.59 -5.73 1.21
C LYS A 47 23.15 -5.85 -0.22
N THR A 48 22.28 -5.87 -1.22
CA THR A 48 22.71 -5.95 -2.63
C THR A 48 23.56 -4.76 -3.06
N ARG A 49 23.21 -3.53 -2.63
CA ARG A 49 24.00 -2.33 -2.92
C ARG A 49 25.35 -2.35 -2.23
N ARG A 50 25.41 -2.78 -0.97
CA ARG A 50 26.63 -2.94 -0.19
C ARG A 50 27.61 -3.90 -0.85
N ASP A 51 27.11 -5.06 -1.28
CA ASP A 51 27.95 -6.07 -1.93
C ASP A 51 28.57 -5.53 -3.24
N ARG A 52 27.78 -4.82 -4.06
CA ARG A 52 28.27 -4.18 -5.30
C ARG A 52 29.29 -3.07 -5.04
N LEU A 53 29.01 -2.18 -4.08
CA LEU A 53 29.92 -1.07 -3.77
C LEU A 53 31.26 -1.53 -3.22
N LEU A 54 31.26 -2.61 -2.42
CA LEU A 54 32.50 -3.22 -1.95
C LEU A 54 33.29 -3.84 -3.10
N GLU A 55 32.64 -4.38 -4.12
CA GLU A 55 33.27 -4.90 -5.33
C GLU A 55 33.85 -3.76 -6.19
N ASP A 56 33.05 -2.72 -6.46
CA ASP A 56 33.45 -1.56 -7.26
C ASP A 56 34.59 -0.77 -6.61
N ALA A 57 34.53 -0.54 -5.29
CA ALA A 57 35.58 0.19 -4.57
C ALA A 57 36.93 -0.55 -4.58
N LYS A 58 36.92 -1.89 -4.54
CA LYS A 58 38.13 -2.72 -4.72
C LYS A 58 38.71 -2.59 -6.12
N ALA A 59 37.87 -2.42 -7.14
CA ALA A 59 38.30 -2.28 -8.53
C ALA A 59 38.92 -0.90 -8.84
N ILE A 60 38.42 0.16 -8.19
CA ILE A 60 38.85 1.55 -8.43
C ILE A 60 40.09 1.93 -7.57
N GLY A 61 40.36 1.20 -6.48
CA GLY A 61 41.61 1.25 -5.71
C GLY A 61 41.84 2.51 -4.86
N ASN A 62 41.14 3.62 -5.14
CA ASN A 62 41.35 4.94 -4.52
C ASN A 62 40.15 5.46 -3.70
N VAL A 63 39.18 4.61 -3.39
CA VAL A 63 37.97 4.98 -2.66
C VAL A 63 37.88 4.17 -1.37
N ASP A 64 37.78 4.86 -0.23
CA ASP A 64 37.53 4.22 1.07
C ASP A 64 36.08 3.69 1.10
N PRO A 65 35.87 2.36 1.10
CA PRO A 65 34.52 1.80 1.08
C PRO A 65 33.73 2.14 2.36
N LEU A 66 34.40 2.39 3.49
CA LEU A 66 33.73 2.68 4.76
C LEU A 66 32.95 4.00 4.70
N GLN A 67 33.51 5.04 4.08
CA GLN A 67 32.84 6.34 3.92
C GLN A 67 31.61 6.24 3.02
N LEU A 68 31.62 5.36 2.02
CA LEU A 68 30.46 5.12 1.16
C LEU A 68 29.35 4.38 1.90
N LEU A 69 29.68 3.47 2.80
CA LEU A 69 28.72 2.67 3.55
C LEU A 69 27.94 3.48 4.60
N GLU A 70 28.55 4.51 5.19
CA GLU A 70 27.88 5.38 6.17
C GLU A 70 26.65 6.10 5.61
N GLN A 71 26.63 6.38 4.30
CA GLN A 71 25.47 7.00 3.65
C GLN A 71 24.37 5.99 3.31
N LEU A 72 24.71 4.72 3.13
CA LEU A 72 23.77 3.65 2.73
C LEU A 72 23.08 2.96 3.90
N ASP A 73 23.70 2.94 5.07
CA ASP A 73 23.17 2.21 6.23
C ASP A 73 22.10 3.01 7.02
N LYS A 74 21.78 4.24 6.60
CA LYS A 74 20.73 5.04 7.24
C LYS A 74 19.38 4.31 7.15
N PRO A 75 18.67 4.12 8.29
CA PRO A 75 17.31 3.63 8.25
C PRO A 75 16.41 4.65 7.55
N PRO A 76 15.31 4.21 6.92
CA PRO A 76 14.40 5.14 6.30
C PRO A 76 13.78 6.07 7.34
N SER A 77 13.58 7.33 6.97
CA SER A 77 12.81 8.27 7.78
C SER A 77 11.34 7.84 7.84
N GLU A 78 10.60 8.37 8.83
CA GLU A 78 9.15 8.12 8.90
C GLU A 78 8.45 8.67 7.64
N GLU A 79 8.89 9.83 7.14
CA GLU A 79 8.39 10.45 5.91
C GLU A 79 8.60 9.54 4.69
N GLU A 80 9.74 8.85 4.61
CA GLU A 80 9.98 7.88 3.53
C GLU A 80 9.06 6.67 3.63
N ILE A 81 8.75 6.21 4.85
CA ILE A 81 7.80 5.09 5.08
C ILE A 81 6.37 5.52 4.73
N GLU A 82 5.97 6.72 5.13
CA GLU A 82 4.67 7.31 4.81
C GLU A 82 4.51 7.49 3.29
N ALA A 83 5.54 8.00 2.61
CA ALA A 83 5.53 8.14 1.16
C ALA A 83 5.35 6.79 0.44
N GLN A 84 5.83 5.68 1.02
CA GLN A 84 5.58 4.36 0.46
C GLN A 84 4.10 3.99 0.45
N MET A 85 3.29 4.51 1.38
CA MET A 85 1.86 4.21 1.45
C MET A 85 1.09 4.73 0.23
N GLU A 86 1.62 5.74 -0.45
CA GLU A 86 1.02 6.36 -1.64
C GLU A 86 1.48 5.71 -2.96
N THR A 87 2.48 4.82 -2.89
CA THR A 87 2.98 4.11 -4.07
C THR A 87 2.03 2.99 -4.50
N THR A 88 2.10 2.56 -5.76
CA THR A 88 1.30 1.44 -6.26
C THR A 88 1.53 0.16 -5.47
N GLU A 89 2.78 -0.14 -5.14
CA GLU A 89 3.15 -1.30 -4.34
C GLU A 89 2.65 -1.19 -2.91
N GLY A 90 2.70 0.01 -2.33
CA GLY A 90 2.23 0.26 -0.99
C GLY A 90 0.71 0.15 -0.87
N ILE A 91 -0.02 0.83 -1.76
CA ILE A 91 -1.48 0.72 -1.89
C ILE A 91 -1.88 -0.74 -2.10
N GLY A 92 -1.16 -1.47 -2.95
CA GLY A 92 -1.43 -2.88 -3.19
C GLY A 92 -1.21 -3.79 -1.98
N PHE A 93 -0.15 -3.56 -1.21
CA PHE A 93 0.06 -4.31 0.02
C PHE A 93 -0.99 -3.98 1.09
N LEU A 94 -1.36 -2.70 1.23
CA LEU A 94 -2.43 -2.27 2.14
C LEU A 94 -3.80 -2.83 1.73
N ALA A 95 -4.10 -2.85 0.43
CA ALA A 95 -5.29 -3.48 -0.13
C ALA A 95 -5.32 -4.97 0.19
N TYR A 96 -4.18 -5.66 0.04
CA TYR A 96 -4.06 -7.06 0.39
C TYR A 96 -4.35 -7.33 1.87
N LEU A 97 -3.79 -6.53 2.77
CA LEU A 97 -4.06 -6.65 4.21
C LEU A 97 -5.54 -6.41 4.52
N SER A 98 -6.17 -5.44 3.87
CA SER A 98 -7.61 -5.13 4.01
C SER A 98 -8.51 -6.26 3.50
N LEU A 99 -8.19 -6.85 2.34
CA LEU A 99 -9.01 -7.90 1.72
C LEU A 99 -8.90 -9.23 2.46
N LYS A 100 -7.75 -9.54 3.06
CA LYS A 100 -7.51 -10.82 3.75
C LYS A 100 -8.49 -11.11 4.89
N TYR A 101 -9.13 -10.08 5.46
CA TYR A 101 -10.16 -10.23 6.49
C TYR A 101 -11.41 -10.96 5.99
N HIS A 102 -11.75 -10.80 4.71
CA HIS A 102 -12.93 -11.43 4.10
C HIS A 102 -12.55 -12.53 3.09
N TYR A 103 -11.34 -12.47 2.55
CA TYR A 103 -10.84 -13.39 1.54
C TYR A 103 -9.48 -13.96 1.99
N PRO A 104 -9.44 -14.91 2.95
CA PRO A 104 -8.19 -15.38 3.56
C PRO A 104 -7.20 -16.04 2.58
N GLU A 105 -7.75 -16.62 1.51
CA GLU A 105 -7.00 -17.32 0.46
C GLU A 105 -6.40 -16.37 -0.58
N ILE A 106 -6.81 -15.10 -0.59
CA ILE A 106 -6.27 -14.13 -1.55
C ILE A 106 -4.78 -13.95 -1.31
N ASN A 107 -4.01 -13.93 -2.39
CA ASN A 107 -2.59 -13.67 -2.33
C ASN A 107 -2.26 -12.24 -2.81
N LEU A 108 -1.04 -11.78 -2.50
CA LEU A 108 -0.64 -10.41 -2.83
C LEU A 108 -0.56 -10.20 -4.34
N GLU A 109 -0.11 -11.19 -5.10
CA GLU A 109 0.06 -11.08 -6.55
C GLU A 109 -1.29 -10.89 -7.26
N GLU A 110 -2.31 -11.64 -6.85
CA GLU A 110 -3.69 -11.46 -7.29
C GLU A 110 -4.17 -10.03 -7.03
N VAL A 111 -3.94 -9.51 -5.82
CA VAL A 111 -4.32 -8.13 -5.47
C VAL A 111 -3.61 -7.12 -6.35
N MET A 112 -2.31 -7.28 -6.58
CA MET A 112 -1.53 -6.40 -7.46
C MET A 112 -2.06 -6.43 -8.90
N GLN A 113 -2.49 -7.57 -9.40
CA GLN A 113 -3.04 -7.70 -10.77
C GLN A 113 -4.44 -7.08 -10.90
N MET A 114 -5.22 -7.01 -9.81
CA MET A 114 -6.53 -6.36 -9.80
C MET A 114 -6.45 -4.83 -9.74
N LEU A 115 -5.32 -4.31 -9.26
CA LEU A 115 -5.08 -2.87 -9.18
C LEU A 115 -4.57 -2.35 -10.51
N THR A 116 -5.34 -1.44 -11.09
CA THR A 116 -5.01 -0.74 -12.33
C THR A 116 -4.74 0.72 -12.01
N VAL A 117 -4.05 1.41 -12.92
CA VAL A 117 -3.83 2.87 -12.82
C VAL A 117 -5.15 3.62 -12.64
N GLU A 118 -6.26 3.10 -13.19
CA GLU A 118 -7.58 3.72 -13.13
C GLU A 118 -8.25 3.59 -11.76
N ASN A 119 -8.01 2.50 -11.02
CA ASN A 119 -8.69 2.21 -9.75
C ASN A 119 -7.83 2.47 -8.51
N ILE A 120 -6.51 2.62 -8.68
CA ILE A 120 -5.57 2.67 -7.58
C ILE A 120 -5.79 3.87 -6.66
N THR A 121 -6.15 5.03 -7.21
CA THR A 121 -6.47 6.22 -6.44
C THR A 121 -7.69 5.98 -5.56
N SER A 122 -8.74 5.37 -6.10
CA SER A 122 -9.96 5.06 -5.35
C SER A 122 -9.71 4.04 -4.23
N VAL A 123 -8.84 3.07 -4.47
CA VAL A 123 -8.42 2.12 -3.44
C VAL A 123 -7.57 2.82 -2.37
N GLY A 124 -6.64 3.68 -2.78
CA GLY A 124 -5.83 4.50 -1.87
C GLY A 124 -6.70 5.34 -0.94
N GLU A 125 -7.65 6.11 -1.46
CA GLU A 125 -8.58 6.93 -0.67
C GLU A 125 -9.33 6.12 0.41
N ILE A 126 -9.65 4.86 0.12
CA ILE A 126 -10.38 3.99 1.06
C ILE A 126 -9.46 3.51 2.17
N LEU A 127 -8.21 3.24 1.86
CA LEU A 127 -7.22 2.76 2.81
C LEU A 127 -6.66 3.89 3.69
N SER A 128 -6.61 5.13 3.19
CA SER A 128 -6.13 6.33 3.90
C SER A 128 -7.09 6.87 4.97
N GLY A 129 -8.24 6.23 5.18
CA GLY A 129 -9.12 6.59 6.31
C GLY A 129 -10.16 7.66 6.02
N THR A 130 -10.39 8.08 4.77
CA THR A 130 -11.62 8.77 4.36
C THR A 130 -12.80 7.79 4.28
N PHE A 131 -13.08 7.10 5.40
CA PHE A 131 -14.36 6.41 5.63
C PHE A 131 -15.50 7.40 5.91
N ASN A 132 -15.21 8.71 5.99
CA ASN A 132 -16.20 9.77 5.95
C ASN A 132 -16.77 9.86 4.53
N GLY A 133 -17.89 9.19 4.33
CA GLY A 133 -18.59 9.11 3.06
C GLY A 133 -18.96 10.48 2.52
N GLU A 134 -18.26 10.94 1.49
CA GLU A 134 -18.83 11.70 0.38
C GLU A 134 -18.14 11.27 -0.92
N VAL A 135 -18.46 10.08 -1.40
CA VAL A 135 -18.34 9.84 -2.85
C VAL A 135 -19.45 10.68 -3.48
N LYS A 136 -19.14 11.92 -3.87
CA LYS A 136 -20.04 12.76 -4.66
C LYS A 136 -20.30 12.05 -5.98
N LYS A 137 -21.35 11.24 -6.03
CA LYS A 137 -21.91 10.71 -7.28
C LYS A 137 -22.25 11.91 -8.16
N LYS A 138 -21.41 12.22 -9.14
CA LYS A 138 -21.82 13.07 -10.28
C LYS A 138 -22.97 12.36 -10.95
N ARG A 139 -24.20 12.76 -10.63
CA ARG A 139 -25.39 12.40 -11.39
C ARG A 139 -25.28 13.09 -12.75
N THR A 140 -24.77 12.38 -13.74
CA THR A 140 -24.94 12.76 -15.14
C THR A 140 -26.42 12.62 -15.45
N ARG A 141 -27.17 13.73 -15.36
CA ARG A 141 -28.52 13.79 -15.91
C ARG A 141 -28.39 13.77 -17.43
N GLN A 142 -28.58 12.61 -18.06
CA GLN A 142 -28.92 12.59 -19.48
C GLN A 142 -30.33 13.20 -19.62
N PRO A 143 -30.52 14.26 -20.41
CA PRO A 143 -31.87 14.69 -20.77
C PRO A 143 -32.45 13.67 -21.76
N ILE A 144 -33.47 12.94 -21.32
CA ILE A 144 -34.36 12.20 -22.21
C ILE A 144 -35.08 13.25 -23.07
N LYS A 145 -34.69 13.38 -24.33
CA LYS A 145 -35.54 14.04 -25.33
C LYS A 145 -36.77 13.15 -25.54
N LYS A 146 -37.92 13.60 -25.02
CA LYS A 146 -39.21 13.06 -25.43
C LYS A 146 -39.49 13.54 -26.85
N ASN A 147 -39.72 12.60 -27.76
CA ASN A 147 -40.37 12.85 -29.02
C ASN A 147 -41.83 13.23 -28.76
N GLN A 148 -42.25 14.38 -29.28
CA GLN A 148 -43.60 14.69 -29.78
C GLN A 148 -43.48 15.84 -30.77
#